data_AF-A0AAD8GWX9-F1
#
_entry.id   AF-A0AAD8GWX9-F1
#
_cell.length_a   1.000
_cell.length_b   1.000
_cell.length_c   1.000
_cell.angle_alpha   90.00
_cell.angle_beta   90.00
_cell.angle_gamma   90.00
#
_symmetry.space_group_name_H-M   'P 1'
#
loop_
_entity.id
_entity.type
_entity.pdbx_description
1 polymer ?
#
loop_
_entity_poly.entity_id
_entity_poly.type
_entity_poly.pdbx_seq_one_letter_code
_entity_poly.pdbx_strand_id
1 'polypeptide(L)'
;MIDQTILGHHAIKIQFNKTLRAGWRIDPFGHSAMQAYLLREEAGFESVHFARVNYQDRAKRKGDKSLEVVWRGSKTFGSSSQIFANAFPVHYSPPSARANVTRINHVMWTMGDDFQYQYAETWFKQMDKLIHYVNLVSCICSKNL
;
A
#
# COMPACT_ATOMS: atom_id res chain seq x y z
N MET A 1 6.74 20.32 0.03
CA MET A 1 6.65 18.84 -0.05
C MET A 1 8.00 18.21 -0.38
N ILE A 2 8.80 18.80 -1.26
CA ILE A 2 10.10 18.26 -1.66
C ILE A 2 11.09 18.29 -0.48
N ASP A 3 11.25 19.43 0.19
CA ASP A 3 12.25 19.58 1.27
C ASP A 3 12.11 18.54 2.38
N GLN A 4 10.89 18.32 2.88
CA GLN A 4 10.64 17.30 3.92
C GLN A 4 10.95 15.88 3.44
N THR A 5 10.67 15.55 2.17
CA THR A 5 10.97 14.23 1.59
C THR A 5 12.48 14.06 1.49
N ILE A 6 13.18 15.09 1.01
CA ILE A 6 14.65 15.08 0.88
C ILE A 6 15.30 14.89 2.25
N LEU A 7 14.87 15.66 3.26
CA LEU A 7 15.42 15.55 4.62
C LEU A 7 15.26 14.12 5.18
N GLY A 8 14.07 13.52 5.04
CA GLY A 8 13.82 12.15 5.47
C GLY A 8 14.63 11.11 4.70
N HIS A 9 14.66 11.21 3.37
CA HIS A 9 15.45 10.31 2.51
C HIS A 9 16.94 10.40 2.79
N HIS A 10 17.47 11.60 2.97
CA HIS A 10 18.87 11.84 3.26
C HIS A 10 19.27 11.20 4.60
N ALA A 11 18.46 11.37 5.65
CA ALA A 11 18.68 10.72 6.94
C ALA A 11 18.71 9.19 6.81
N ILE A 12 17.73 8.58 6.13
CA ILE A 12 17.68 7.12 5.93
C ILE A 12 18.88 6.62 5.12
N LYS A 13 19.29 7.37 4.09
CA LYS A 13 20.42 7.01 3.24
C LYS A 13 21.73 7.03 4.02
N ILE A 14 21.94 8.04 4.87
CA ILE A 14 23.16 8.13 5.70
C ILE A 14 23.18 7.05 6.77
N GLN A 15 22.07 6.83 7.48
CA GLN A 15 22.05 5.94 8.63
C GLN A 15 22.00 4.45 8.24
N PHE A 16 21.28 4.12 7.18
CA PHE A 16 20.98 2.72 6.83
C PHE A 16 21.46 2.33 5.43
N ASN A 17 22.00 3.27 4.64
CA ASN A 17 22.32 3.07 3.23
C ASN A 17 21.15 2.48 2.41
N LYS A 18 19.92 2.89 2.73
CA LYS A 18 18.70 2.46 2.04
C LYS A 18 18.08 3.57 1.21
N THR A 19 17.43 3.18 0.13
CA THR A 19 16.56 4.05 -0.67
C THR A 19 15.14 3.52 -0.59
N LEU A 20 14.20 4.41 -0.27
CA LEU A 20 12.78 4.08 -0.21
C LEU A 20 12.24 3.93 -1.65
N ARG A 21 11.42 2.91 -1.88
CA ARG A 21 10.79 2.64 -3.20
C ARG A 21 9.27 2.73 -3.19
N ALA A 22 8.65 2.70 -2.01
CA ALA A 22 7.20 2.71 -1.86
C ALA A 22 6.76 3.93 -1.06
N GLY A 23 5.89 4.76 -1.64
CA GLY A 23 5.24 5.86 -0.96
C GLY A 23 4.07 5.39 -0.12
N TRP A 24 3.98 5.86 1.12
CA TRP A 24 2.90 5.53 2.06
C TRP A 24 2.09 6.78 2.43
N ARG A 25 0.85 6.87 1.94
CA ARG A 25 0.01 8.08 2.03
C ARG A 25 -1.41 7.70 2.43
N ILE A 26 -1.55 7.06 3.59
CA ILE A 26 -2.81 6.46 4.04
C ILE A 26 -3.87 7.49 4.45
N ASP A 27 -3.47 8.59 5.06
CA ASP A 27 -4.38 9.52 5.73
C ASP A 27 -4.58 10.93 5.13
N PRO A 28 -3.91 11.36 4.04
CA PRO A 28 -4.29 12.61 3.36
C PRO A 28 -5.73 12.56 2.80
N PHE A 29 -6.47 13.65 2.93
CA PHE A 29 -7.84 13.77 2.40
C PHE A 29 -7.84 14.01 0.88
N GLY A 30 -7.65 12.94 0.12
CA GLY A 30 -7.54 12.97 -1.34
C GLY A 30 -6.10 13.08 -1.83
N HIS A 31 -5.93 12.97 -3.15
CA HIS A 31 -4.62 12.84 -3.79
C HIS A 31 -4.56 13.67 -5.07
N SER A 32 -3.44 14.37 -5.29
CA SER A 32 -3.23 15.23 -6.45
C SER A 32 -2.35 14.58 -7.51
N ALA A 33 -2.57 14.91 -8.78
CA ALA A 33 -1.75 14.40 -9.88
C ALA A 33 -0.27 14.79 -9.76
N MET A 34 0.00 15.99 -9.25
CA MET A 34 1.36 16.48 -8.96
C MET A 34 2.06 15.62 -7.91
N GLN A 35 1.32 15.09 -6.92
CA GLN A 35 1.90 14.21 -5.93
C GLN A 35 2.42 12.91 -6.55
N ALA A 36 1.67 12.30 -7.48
CA ALA A 36 2.11 11.10 -8.18
C ALA A 36 3.41 11.34 -8.98
N TYR A 37 3.44 12.46 -9.71
CA TYR A 37 4.61 12.88 -10.49
C TYR A 37 5.84 13.08 -9.59
N LEU A 38 5.73 13.89 -8.53
CA LEU A 38 6.85 14.21 -7.64
C LEU A 38 7.37 12.97 -6.91
N LEU A 39 6.49 12.06 -6.48
CA LEU A 39 6.91 10.82 -5.85
C LEU A 39 7.67 9.91 -6.83
N ARG A 40 7.29 9.91 -8.11
CA ARG A 40 7.92 9.09 -9.13
C ARG A 40 9.29 9.64 -9.55
N GLU A 41 9.30 10.87 -10.05
CA GLU A 41 10.48 11.45 -10.71
C GLU A 41 11.50 11.96 -9.69
N GLU A 42 11.05 12.69 -8.66
CA GLU A 42 11.97 13.32 -7.70
C GLU A 42 12.36 12.36 -6.56
N ALA A 43 11.39 11.60 -6.03
CA ALA A 43 11.65 10.71 -4.90
C ALA A 43 12.05 9.28 -5.31
N GLY A 44 11.92 8.94 -6.60
CA GLY A 44 12.32 7.62 -7.14
C GLY A 44 11.40 6.46 -6.73
N PHE A 45 10.15 6.75 -6.33
CA PHE A 45 9.21 5.69 -5.93
C PHE A 45 8.67 4.90 -7.13
N GLU A 46 8.48 3.61 -6.90
CA GLU A 46 7.89 2.66 -7.84
C GLU A 46 6.39 2.49 -7.56
N SER A 47 5.98 2.59 -6.30
CA SER A 47 4.58 2.49 -5.88
C SER A 47 4.16 3.58 -4.90
N VAL A 48 2.86 3.84 -4.83
CA VAL A 48 2.21 4.65 -3.80
C VAL A 48 0.95 3.95 -3.31
N HIS A 49 0.79 3.93 -1.99
CA HIS A 49 -0.30 3.24 -1.30
C HIS A 49 -1.11 4.24 -0.47
N PHE A 50 -2.42 4.19 -0.57
CA PHE A 50 -3.29 5.15 0.12
C PHE A 50 -4.66 4.57 0.43
N ALA A 51 -5.31 5.09 1.48
CA ALA A 51 -6.62 4.61 1.91
C ALA A 51 -7.76 5.52 1.46
N ARG A 52 -7.58 6.84 1.48
CA ARG A 52 -8.69 7.81 1.30
C ARG A 52 -8.98 8.11 -0.18
N VAL A 53 -10.15 7.66 -0.64
CA VAL A 53 -10.72 7.92 -1.97
C VAL A 53 -12.21 8.13 -1.79
N ASN A 54 -12.82 8.96 -2.65
CA ASN A 54 -14.26 9.19 -2.67
C ASN A 54 -15.04 7.86 -2.65
N TYR A 55 -16.11 7.80 -1.86
CA TYR A 55 -16.86 6.57 -1.63
C TYR A 55 -17.54 6.03 -2.90
N GLN A 56 -18.01 6.90 -3.80
CA GLN A 56 -18.60 6.51 -5.09
C GLN A 56 -17.54 5.91 -6.02
N ASP A 57 -16.38 6.56 -6.13
CA ASP A 57 -15.26 6.05 -6.93
C ASP A 57 -14.75 4.71 -6.39
N ARG A 58 -14.65 4.57 -5.05
CA ARG A 58 -14.28 3.30 -4.42
C ARG A 58 -15.26 2.18 -4.74
N ALA A 59 -16.57 2.43 -4.64
CA ALA A 59 -17.59 1.43 -4.95
C ALA A 59 -17.48 0.98 -6.41
N LYS A 60 -17.30 1.91 -7.34
CA LYS A 60 -17.06 1.62 -8.75
C LYS A 60 -15.79 0.78 -8.96
N ARG A 61 -14.67 1.20 -8.38
CA ARG A 61 -13.39 0.49 -8.49
C ARG A 61 -13.40 -0.92 -7.92
N LYS A 62 -14.20 -1.17 -6.88
CA LYS A 62 -14.41 -2.53 -6.36
C LYS A 62 -15.10 -3.43 -7.38
N GLY A 63 -16.14 -2.92 -8.06
CA GLY A 63 -16.83 -3.63 -9.13
C GLY A 63 -15.93 -3.90 -10.33
N ASP A 64 -15.19 -2.88 -10.76
CA ASP A 64 -14.29 -2.94 -11.93
C ASP A 64 -12.93 -3.60 -11.64
N LYS A 65 -12.69 -4.02 -10.38
CA LYS A 65 -11.39 -4.46 -9.86
C LYS A 65 -10.26 -3.49 -10.23
N SER A 66 -10.48 -2.18 -10.14
CA SER A 66 -9.56 -1.10 -10.55
C SER A 66 -9.07 -0.26 -9.37
N LEU A 67 -8.97 -0.87 -8.18
CA LEU A 67 -8.31 -0.29 -7.01
C LEU A 67 -6.79 -0.16 -7.18
N GLU A 68 -6.21 -1.03 -8.01
CA GLU A 68 -4.81 -1.06 -8.39
C GLU A 68 -4.68 -0.52 -9.83
N VAL A 69 -3.94 0.57 -10.00
CA VAL A 69 -3.80 1.24 -11.31
C VAL A 69 -2.38 1.73 -11.54
N VAL A 70 -2.00 1.83 -12.81
CA VAL A 70 -0.83 2.61 -13.21
C VAL A 70 -1.27 4.07 -13.32
N TRP A 71 -0.84 4.90 -12.37
CA TRP A 71 -1.23 6.29 -12.31
C TRP A 71 -0.23 7.16 -13.07
N ARG A 72 -0.73 7.86 -14.10
CA ARG A 72 0.03 8.85 -14.88
C ARG A 72 -0.36 10.26 -14.42
N GLY A 73 0.43 10.83 -13.51
CA GLY A 73 0.16 12.13 -12.90
C GLY A 73 0.47 13.34 -13.78
N SER A 74 1.38 13.21 -14.74
CA SER A 74 1.77 14.30 -15.64
C SER A 74 1.32 14.03 -17.08
N LYS A 75 0.65 15.01 -17.68
CA LYS A 75 0.30 14.98 -19.11
C LYS A 75 1.54 15.15 -20.00
N THR A 76 2.54 15.90 -19.52
CA THR A 76 3.78 16.19 -20.27
C THR A 76 4.71 15.00 -20.31
N PHE A 77 4.92 14.36 -19.16
CA PHE A 77 5.87 13.24 -19.01
C PHE A 77 5.22 11.88 -19.28
N GLY A 78 3.89 11.80 -19.31
CA GLY A 78 3.14 10.65 -19.80
C GLY A 78 3.54 9.35 -19.10
N SER A 79 4.15 8.42 -19.84
CA SER A 79 4.59 7.12 -19.35
C SER A 79 5.91 7.12 -18.59
N SER A 80 6.76 8.16 -18.73
CA SER A 80 8.03 8.21 -17.98
C SER A 80 7.77 8.39 -16.48
N SER A 81 6.77 9.22 -16.15
CA SER A 81 6.39 9.56 -14.78
C SER A 81 5.25 8.71 -14.22
N GLN A 82 5.13 7.45 -14.65
CA GLN A 82 4.08 6.55 -14.16
C GLN A 82 4.46 5.92 -12.82
N ILE A 83 3.48 5.78 -11.92
CA ILE A 83 3.65 5.13 -10.61
C ILE A 83 2.56 4.10 -10.39
N PHE A 84 2.89 2.97 -9.76
CA PHE A 84 1.87 2.01 -9.35
C PHE A 84 1.10 2.56 -8.15
N ALA A 85 -0.21 2.76 -8.31
CA ALA A 85 -1.08 3.29 -7.27
C ALA A 85 -2.01 2.19 -6.75
N ASN A 86 -1.99 1.97 -5.44
CA ASN A 86 -2.86 1.01 -4.77
C ASN A 86 -3.76 1.74 -3.76
N ALA A 87 -5.05 1.79 -4.08
CA ALA A 87 -6.10 2.28 -3.19
C ALA A 87 -6.65 1.13 -2.33
N PHE A 88 -6.58 1.26 -1.01
CA PHE A 88 -7.04 0.18 -0.13
C PHE A 88 -8.54 -0.05 -0.26
N PRO A 89 -9.04 -1.29 -0.12
CA PRO A 89 -10.45 -1.58 -0.31
C PRO A 89 -11.39 -0.83 0.65
N VAL A 90 -11.01 -0.65 1.91
CA VAL A 90 -11.91 -0.09 2.94
C VAL A 90 -11.21 1.00 3.73
N HIS A 91 -10.27 0.62 4.59
CA HIS A 91 -9.53 1.51 5.49
C HIS A 91 -8.05 1.09 5.50
N TYR A 92 -7.24 1.76 6.30
CA TYR A 92 -5.87 1.36 6.62
C TYR A 92 -5.78 0.47 7.88
N SER A 93 -6.92 0.12 8.49
CA SER A 93 -7.02 -0.82 9.61
C SER A 93 -6.95 -2.29 9.15
N PRO A 94 -6.76 -3.26 10.05
CA PRO A 94 -6.78 -4.67 9.69
C PRO A 94 -8.14 -5.06 9.08
N PRO A 95 -8.16 -5.89 8.03
CA PRO A 95 -9.40 -6.30 7.41
C PRO A 95 -10.17 -7.27 8.31
N SER A 96 -11.50 -7.14 8.35
CA SER A 96 -12.36 -8.14 8.98
C SER A 96 -12.52 -9.41 8.13
N ALA A 97 -12.36 -9.30 6.81
CA ALA A 97 -12.40 -10.42 5.87
C ALA A 97 -11.64 -10.08 4.58
N ARG A 98 -11.20 -11.13 3.86
CA ARG A 98 -10.65 -10.97 2.51
C ARG A 98 -11.76 -10.55 1.54
N ALA A 99 -11.58 -9.42 0.86
CA ALA A 99 -12.47 -8.97 -0.20
C ALA A 99 -11.98 -9.47 -1.58
N ASN A 100 -12.88 -10.01 -2.41
CA ASN A 100 -12.59 -10.43 -3.79
C ASN A 100 -12.59 -9.22 -4.75
N VAL A 101 -11.68 -8.27 -4.51
CA VAL A 101 -11.66 -6.96 -5.19
C VAL A 101 -10.34 -6.65 -5.89
N THR A 102 -9.32 -7.49 -5.71
CA THR A 102 -8.02 -7.38 -6.39
C THR A 102 -8.04 -8.15 -7.70
N ARG A 103 -7.18 -7.76 -8.64
CA ARG A 103 -7.05 -8.45 -9.95
C ARG A 103 -6.24 -9.73 -9.85
N ILE A 104 -5.21 -9.70 -9.02
CA ILE A 104 -4.20 -10.75 -8.90
C ILE A 104 -4.41 -11.57 -7.61
N ASN A 105 -3.68 -12.69 -7.54
CA ASN A 105 -3.70 -13.60 -6.38
C ASN A 105 -2.95 -13.08 -5.15
N HIS A 106 -2.37 -11.87 -5.24
CA HIS A 106 -1.69 -11.20 -4.14
C HIS A 106 -2.60 -10.11 -3.56
N VAL A 107 -2.73 -10.09 -2.23
CA VAL A 107 -3.54 -9.10 -1.52
C VAL A 107 -2.71 -8.55 -0.38
N MET A 108 -2.71 -7.23 -0.22
CA MET A 108 -2.06 -6.56 0.90
C MET A 108 -3.03 -6.37 2.05
N TRP A 109 -2.63 -6.76 3.27
CA TRP A 109 -3.36 -6.50 4.51
C TRP A 109 -2.59 -5.48 5.34
N THR A 110 -3.27 -4.42 5.77
CA THR A 110 -2.71 -3.36 6.62
C THR A 110 -2.93 -3.72 8.08
N MET A 111 -1.96 -4.43 8.66
CA MET A 111 -2.03 -4.90 10.05
C MET A 111 -1.62 -3.79 11.03
N GLY A 112 -2.48 -2.80 11.23
CA GLY A 112 -2.22 -1.71 12.19
C GLY A 112 -3.30 -0.64 12.10
N ASP A 113 -3.24 0.35 12.97
CA ASP A 113 -4.16 1.49 13.01
C ASP A 113 -3.46 2.66 13.71
N ASP A 114 -4.17 3.76 13.92
CA ASP A 114 -3.66 4.94 14.63
C ASP A 114 -3.04 4.56 15.99
N PHE A 115 -1.76 4.90 16.17
CA PHE A 115 -0.98 4.68 17.40
C PHE A 115 -0.99 3.25 17.95
N GLN A 116 -1.11 2.25 17.08
CA GLN A 116 -0.94 0.84 17.43
C GLN A 116 0.54 0.46 17.65
N TYR A 117 0.79 -0.80 18.01
CA TYR A 117 2.12 -1.35 18.31
C TYR A 117 2.84 -0.77 19.54
N GLN A 118 2.14 -0.09 20.46
CA GLN A 118 2.71 0.30 21.77
C GLN A 118 3.29 -0.90 22.53
N TYR A 119 2.61 -2.05 22.44
CA TYR A 119 3.15 -3.34 22.86
C TYR A 119 3.10 -4.32 21.68
N ALA A 120 4.07 -4.18 20.78
CA ALA A 120 4.15 -4.87 19.49
C ALA A 120 4.08 -6.41 19.57
N GLU A 121 4.54 -6.99 20.69
CA GLU A 121 4.56 -8.44 20.90
C GLU A 121 3.16 -9.06 20.81
N THR A 122 2.11 -8.32 21.20
CA THR A 122 0.72 -8.78 21.06
C THR A 122 0.32 -9.01 19.60
N TRP A 123 0.69 -8.09 18.71
CA TRP A 123 0.42 -8.18 17.28
C TRP A 123 1.21 -9.31 16.64
N PHE A 124 2.53 -9.36 16.88
CA PHE A 124 3.40 -10.37 16.29
C PHE A 124 3.03 -11.79 16.72
N LYS A 125 2.74 -12.03 18.01
CA LYS A 125 2.30 -13.36 18.48
C LYS A 125 1.04 -13.87 17.77
N GLN A 126 0.10 -12.99 17.46
CA GLN A 126 -1.11 -13.37 16.74
C GLN A 126 -0.86 -13.58 15.25
N MET A 127 -0.02 -12.75 14.63
CA MET A 127 0.37 -12.91 13.23
C MET A 127 1.16 -14.21 13.00
N ASP A 128 2.08 -14.57 13.89
CA ASP A 128 2.85 -15.82 13.80
C ASP A 128 1.92 -17.05 13.84
N LYS A 129 0.96 -17.05 14.78
CA LYS A 129 -0.06 -18.11 14.86
C LYS A 129 -0.91 -18.16 13.59
N LEU A 130 -1.37 -17.00 13.11
CA LEU A 130 -2.18 -16.91 11.89
C LEU A 130 -1.44 -17.49 10.69
N ILE A 131 -0.20 -17.07 10.46
CA ILE A 131 0.65 -17.55 9.36
C ILE A 131 0.86 -19.06 9.48
N HIS A 132 1.18 -19.55 10.68
CA HIS A 132 1.39 -20.97 10.93
C HIS A 132 0.16 -21.81 10.56
N TYR A 133 -1.02 -21.47 11.10
CA TYR A 133 -2.24 -22.25 10.87
C TYR A 133 -2.76 -22.13 9.44
N VAL A 134 -2.67 -20.95 8.81
CA VAL A 134 -3.06 -20.77 7.40
C VAL A 134 -2.21 -21.64 6.48
N ASN A 135 -0.89 -21.66 6.71
CA ASN A 135 0.02 -22.48 5.91
C ASN A 135 -0.15 -23.98 6.19
N LEU A 136 -0.45 -24.37 7.43
CA LEU A 136 -0.76 -25.76 7.78
C LEU A 136 -2.00 -26.27 7.03
N VAL A 137 -3.10 -25.51 7.07
CA VAL A 137 -4.35 -25.86 6.37
C VAL A 137 -4.14 -25.91 4.87
N SER A 138 -3.39 -24.95 4.30
CA SER A 138 -3.02 -24.96 2.88
C SER A 138 -2.24 -26.23 2.49
N CYS A 139 -1.27 -26.65 3.32
CA CYS A 139 -0.51 -27.88 3.12
C CYS A 139 -1.38 -29.14 3.18
N ILE A 140 -2.37 -29.18 4.08
CA ILE A 140 -3.30 -30.30 4.19
C ILE A 140 -4.24 -30.35 2.97
N CYS A 141 -4.83 -29.22 2.57
CA CYS A 141 -5.68 -29.15 1.38
C CYS A 141 -4.92 -29.53 0.09
N SER A 142 -3.63 -29.19 -0.02
CA SER A 142 -2.81 -29.56 -1.17
C SER A 142 -2.44 -31.04 -1.20
N LYS A 143 -2.58 -31.79 -0.10
CA LYS A 143 -2.25 -33.22 -0.01
C LYS A 143 -3.44 -34.16 -0.22
N ASN A 144 -4.66 -33.63 -0.18
CA ASN A 144 -5.92 -34.37 -0.35
C ASN A 144 -6.57 -34.14 -1.73
N LEU A 145 -5.80 -33.61 -2.67
CA LEU A 145 -6.09 -33.48 -4.11
C LEU A 145 -5.00 -34.22 -4.88
#